data_AF-A0A9P5LBM1-F1
#
_entry.id   AF-A0A9P5LBM1-F1
#
_cell.length_a   1.000
_cell.length_b   1.000
_cell.length_c   1.000
_cell.angle_alpha   90.00
_cell.angle_beta   90.00
_cell.angle_gamma   90.00
#
_symmetry.space_group_name_H-M   'P 1'
#
loop_
_entity.id
_entity.type
_entity.pdbx_description
1 polymer ?
#
loop_
_entity_poly.entity_id
_entity_poly.type
_entity_poly.pdbx_seq_one_letter_code
_entity_poly.pdbx_strand_id
1 'polypeptide(L)'
;MAPILLPKQAEELHKSIIAYLSANNLPNAAAALRTEINLGVDAFDAATAKSRNESLQSELDNATPTSLSKRNDPASWLPKAPPRHTLESHRETINCVAFHPIFSSIASGSDDYTIKIWDWELGELEKTIKGHTRAVLDVDYGGPRGGYLLASCSSDLTIKLWDPADDYKNIRTLPGHDHSVSAIRFIPSGAAGAPSSGTLLVSASRDKTLRIWDVTTGYCVKTINGHAGWVRDVCPSIDGRYLVSTGDDMTVRLWDISVPDPEAKQTMFGHEHVNECCTIAPPSTYKYLAPLAGLKKPPPASSTAEFMASGSRDKTIRIWDARGTCLLTLVGHDNWVRSILFHPSGKYLLSASDDKTLRCWDLSQDGKCVKVLADVHERFITCLRWAPGIVKNSGPVEAENGEVGTPTKRNGAERAAPEVQIRCIIATGGVDQKLRIFAN
;
A
#
# COMPACT_ATOMS: atom_id res chain seq x y z
N MET A 1 30.85 7.50 33.18
CA MET A 1 29.97 7.32 32.01
C MET A 1 30.50 8.20 30.90
N ALA A 2 30.93 7.62 29.78
CA ALA A 2 31.23 8.42 28.60
C ALA A 2 29.91 9.07 28.11
N PRO A 3 29.90 10.37 27.77
CA PRO A 3 28.70 11.01 27.27
C PRO A 3 28.29 10.34 25.94
N ILE A 4 26.99 10.05 25.80
CA ILE A 4 26.39 9.36 24.64
C ILE A 4 26.56 10.19 23.35
N LEU A 5 26.81 11.49 23.47
CA LEU A 5 27.04 12.42 22.36
C LEU A 5 28.28 13.27 22.63
N LEU A 6 29.04 13.58 21.58
CA LEU A 6 30.12 14.58 21.65
C LEU A 6 29.50 15.96 21.98
N PRO A 7 30.22 16.85 22.69
CA PRO A 7 29.70 18.17 23.08
C PRO A 7 29.12 18.97 21.91
N LYS A 8 29.77 18.92 20.73
CA LYS A 8 29.24 19.55 19.50
C LYS A 8 27.94 18.94 19.00
N GLN A 9 27.76 17.62 19.13
CA GLN A 9 26.54 16.92 18.70
C GLN A 9 25.39 17.21 19.65
N ALA A 10 25.66 17.26 20.96
CA ALA A 10 24.66 17.66 21.96
C ALA A 10 24.22 19.12 21.74
N GLU A 11 25.16 20.01 21.42
CA GLU A 11 24.86 21.41 21.13
C GLU A 11 23.99 21.57 19.87
N GLU A 12 24.29 20.83 18.78
CA GLU A 12 23.46 20.81 17.57
C GLU A 12 22.07 20.20 17.81
N LEU A 13 21.97 19.16 18.64
CA LEU A 13 20.68 18.57 19.02
C LEU A 13 19.81 19.54 19.83
N HIS A 14 20.39 20.25 20.80
CA HIS A 14 19.65 21.25 21.57
C HIS A 14 19.18 22.42 20.68
N LYS A 15 20.00 22.82 19.70
CA LYS A 15 19.65 23.85 18.72
C LYS A 15 18.46 23.43 17.84
N SER A 16 18.44 22.18 17.36
CA SER A 16 17.34 21.68 16.52
C SER A 16 16.03 21.54 17.28
N ILE A 17 16.07 21.12 18.55
CA ILE A 17 14.88 21.04 19.41
C ILE A 17 14.28 22.44 19.66
N ILE A 18 15.11 23.45 19.93
CA ILE A 18 14.63 24.83 20.12
C ILE A 18 13.98 25.39 18.85
N ALA A 19 14.59 25.13 17.68
CA ALA A 19 14.04 25.56 16.40
C ALA A 19 12.68 24.90 16.12
N TYR A 20 12.54 23.60 16.42
CA TYR A 20 11.29 22.87 16.28
C TYR A 20 10.19 23.41 17.20
N LEU A 21 10.49 23.64 18.49
CA LEU A 21 9.53 24.19 19.44
C LEU A 21 9.08 25.61 19.06
N SER A 22 10.00 26.42 18.55
CA SER A 22 9.70 27.79 18.11
C SER A 22 8.83 27.79 16.85
N ALA A 23 9.10 26.89 15.88
CA ALA A 23 8.32 26.76 14.65
C ALA A 23 6.89 26.25 14.89
N ASN A 24 6.65 25.49 15.96
CA ASN A 24 5.34 24.96 16.33
C ASN A 24 4.56 25.87 17.30
N ASN A 25 4.92 27.15 17.42
CA ASN A 25 4.29 28.12 18.33
C ASN A 25 4.28 27.68 19.81
N LEU A 26 5.36 27.04 20.29
CA LEU A 26 5.55 26.65 21.69
C LEU A 26 6.68 27.48 22.36
N PRO A 27 6.52 28.81 22.51
CA PRO A 27 7.58 29.71 22.97
C PRO A 27 8.00 29.46 24.43
N ASN A 28 7.05 29.04 25.28
CA ASN A 28 7.32 28.78 26.70
C ASN A 28 8.22 27.56 26.90
N ALA A 29 8.02 26.51 26.10
CA ALA A 29 8.86 25.31 26.13
C ALA A 29 10.27 25.60 25.60
N ALA A 30 10.37 26.41 24.53
CA ALA A 30 11.65 26.85 23.98
C ALA A 30 12.42 27.73 24.99
N ALA A 31 11.74 28.61 25.72
CA ALA A 31 12.34 29.44 26.76
C ALA A 31 12.84 28.62 27.96
N ALA A 32 12.05 27.63 28.41
CA ALA A 32 12.47 26.72 29.48
C ALA A 32 13.74 25.95 29.10
N LEU A 33 13.78 25.37 27.89
CA LEU A 33 14.95 24.63 27.41
C LEU A 33 16.19 25.53 27.30
N ARG A 34 16.04 26.77 26.77
CA ARG A 34 17.13 27.77 26.69
C ARG A 34 17.72 28.09 28.06
N THR A 35 16.87 28.15 29.08
CA THR A 35 17.27 28.46 30.46
C THR A 35 18.04 27.31 31.10
N GLU A 36 17.61 26.06 30.87
CA GLU A 36 18.30 24.88 31.39
C GLU A 36 19.71 24.69 30.77
N ILE A 37 19.90 25.11 29.53
CA ILE A 37 21.16 24.93 28.79
C ILE A 37 22.06 26.19 28.73
N ASN A 38 21.70 27.27 29.44
CA ASN A 38 22.43 28.54 29.47
C ASN A 38 22.75 29.12 28.07
N LEU A 39 21.80 29.05 27.13
CA LEU A 39 21.97 29.62 25.78
C LEU A 39 21.31 31.00 25.68
N GLY A 40 22.08 31.99 25.19
CA GLY A 40 21.63 33.39 25.07
C GLY A 40 20.43 33.58 24.14
N VAL A 41 19.56 34.53 24.49
CA VAL A 41 18.26 34.80 23.84
C VAL A 41 18.43 35.23 22.37
N ASP A 42 19.55 35.84 22.02
CA ASP A 42 19.83 36.40 20.68
C ASP A 42 20.44 35.40 19.69
N ALA A 43 20.66 34.15 20.10
CA ALA A 43 21.37 33.18 19.25
C ALA A 43 20.54 32.69 18.05
N PHE A 44 19.20 32.80 18.07
CA PHE A 44 18.33 32.34 16.99
C PHE A 44 16.98 33.08 16.98
N ASP A 45 16.81 33.99 16.01
CA ASP A 45 15.51 34.60 15.68
C ASP A 45 14.65 33.64 14.84
N ALA A 46 13.34 33.91 14.77
CA ALA A 46 12.40 33.07 14.02
C ALA A 46 12.71 33.01 12.51
N ALA A 47 13.35 34.06 11.96
CA ALA A 47 13.74 34.13 10.56
C ALA A 47 14.91 33.19 10.24
N THR A 48 15.92 33.12 11.11
CA THR A 48 17.08 32.22 10.98
C THR A 48 16.67 30.77 11.21
N ALA A 49 15.72 30.52 12.12
CA ALA A 49 15.14 29.18 12.31
C ALA A 49 14.37 28.70 11.06
N LYS A 50 13.58 29.59 10.43
CA LYS A 50 12.87 29.27 9.19
C LYS A 50 13.84 29.00 8.03
N SER A 51 14.85 29.86 7.86
CA SER A 51 15.89 29.66 6.83
C SER A 51 16.71 28.39 7.05
N ARG A 52 17.05 28.04 8.30
CA ARG A 52 17.75 26.79 8.61
C ARG A 52 16.86 25.57 8.42
N ASN A 53 15.55 25.65 8.72
CA ASN A 53 14.59 24.60 8.38
C ASN A 53 14.45 24.44 6.86
N GLU A 54 14.42 25.52 6.09
CA GLU A 54 14.40 25.48 4.62
C GLU A 54 15.71 24.89 4.06
N SER A 55 16.86 25.20 4.67
CA SER A 55 18.16 24.62 4.32
C SER A 55 18.24 23.13 4.65
N LEU A 56 17.77 22.71 5.83
CA LEU A 56 17.71 21.30 6.22
C LEU A 56 16.69 20.53 5.39
N GLN A 57 15.57 21.15 5.01
CA GLN A 57 14.62 20.57 4.07
C GLN A 57 15.24 20.43 2.67
N SER A 58 16.01 21.43 2.23
CA SER A 58 16.76 21.35 0.97
C SER A 58 17.88 20.30 1.03
N GLU A 59 18.59 20.18 2.14
CA GLU A 59 19.60 19.13 2.34
C GLU A 59 18.96 17.76 2.41
N LEU A 60 17.81 17.61 3.06
CA LEU A 60 17.04 16.37 3.10
C LEU A 60 16.52 16.01 1.70
N ASP A 61 15.99 16.98 0.95
CA ASP A 61 15.53 16.79 -0.42
C ASP A 61 16.69 16.42 -1.37
N ASN A 62 17.92 16.90 -1.09
CA ASN A 62 19.11 16.62 -1.88
C ASN A 62 19.86 15.34 -1.42
N ALA A 63 19.76 14.97 -0.14
CA ALA A 63 20.36 13.78 0.45
C ALA A 63 19.45 12.55 0.30
N THR A 64 18.13 12.76 0.15
CA THR A 64 17.21 11.68 -0.23
C THR A 64 17.30 11.42 -1.73
N PRO A 65 17.51 10.16 -2.15
CA PRO A 65 17.60 9.76 -3.56
C PRO A 65 16.35 10.05 -4.39
N THR A 66 15.23 10.39 -3.76
CA THR A 66 13.96 10.79 -4.38
C THR A 66 14.11 12.03 -5.28
N SER A 67 15.16 12.84 -5.09
CA SER A 67 15.49 13.95 -6.00
C SER A 67 15.94 13.52 -7.40
N LEU A 68 16.47 12.30 -7.56
CA LEU A 68 16.87 11.76 -8.87
C LEU A 68 15.65 11.40 -9.75
N SER A 69 14.48 11.15 -9.15
CA SER A 69 13.24 10.87 -9.89
C SER A 69 12.62 12.12 -10.53
N LYS A 70 13.11 13.33 -10.23
CA LYS A 70 12.59 14.60 -10.79
C LYS A 70 12.74 14.73 -12.31
N ARG A 71 13.46 13.84 -12.99
CA ARG A 71 13.70 13.91 -14.45
C ARG A 71 12.64 13.22 -15.31
N ASN A 72 11.76 12.40 -14.76
CA ASN A 72 10.72 11.69 -15.52
C ASN A 72 9.34 11.94 -14.92
N ASP A 73 8.32 12.09 -15.78
CA ASP A 73 6.93 12.21 -15.36
C ASP A 73 6.50 10.95 -14.56
N PRO A 74 6.12 11.08 -13.28
CA PRO A 74 5.69 9.96 -12.45
C PRO A 74 4.52 9.16 -13.04
N ALA A 75 3.67 9.79 -13.86
CA ALA A 75 2.56 9.10 -14.50
C ALA A 75 2.99 8.12 -15.61
N SER A 76 4.20 8.30 -16.12
CA SER A 76 4.83 7.51 -17.19
C SER A 76 5.90 6.52 -16.69
N TRP A 77 6.22 6.57 -15.40
CA TRP A 77 7.29 5.78 -14.82
C TRP A 77 6.98 4.28 -14.92
N LEU A 78 7.96 3.51 -15.37
CA LEU A 78 7.91 2.05 -15.40
C LEU A 78 9.24 1.52 -14.87
N PRO A 79 9.21 0.46 -14.04
CA PRO A 79 10.41 -0.11 -13.44
C PRO A 79 11.43 -0.48 -14.51
N LYS A 80 12.73 -0.35 -14.22
CA LYS A 80 13.82 -0.73 -15.12
C LYS A 80 14.82 -1.63 -14.41
N ALA A 81 15.52 -2.48 -15.15
CA ALA A 81 16.69 -3.18 -14.60
C ALA A 81 17.94 -2.26 -14.69
N PRO A 82 18.91 -2.40 -13.77
CA PRO A 82 18.88 -3.26 -12.59
C PRO A 82 17.98 -2.68 -11.47
N PRO A 83 17.50 -3.50 -10.52
CA PRO A 83 16.86 -2.99 -9.31
C PRO A 83 17.83 -2.10 -8.53
N ARG A 84 17.30 -1.16 -7.77
CA ARG A 84 18.08 -0.29 -6.88
C ARG A 84 18.76 -1.11 -5.79
N HIS A 85 17.99 -2.00 -5.15
CA HIS A 85 18.46 -2.87 -4.08
C HIS A 85 18.03 -4.31 -4.33
N THR A 86 18.92 -5.25 -3.99
CA THR A 86 18.62 -6.68 -3.90
C THR A 86 18.94 -7.10 -2.47
N LEU A 87 17.89 -7.41 -1.71
CA LEU A 87 17.95 -7.65 -0.26
C LEU A 87 17.83 -9.14 0.00
N GLU A 88 18.79 -9.68 0.75
CA GLU A 88 18.95 -11.13 0.96
C GLU A 88 19.05 -11.40 2.48
N SER A 89 18.09 -12.15 3.01
CA SER A 89 18.10 -12.58 4.43
C SER A 89 17.08 -13.67 4.73
N HIS A 90 15.98 -13.75 3.97
CA HIS A 90 15.05 -14.87 4.05
C HIS A 90 15.74 -16.18 3.68
N ARG A 91 15.28 -17.27 4.28
CA ARG A 91 15.86 -18.62 4.07
C ARG A 91 15.04 -19.49 3.13
N GLU A 92 13.85 -19.04 2.80
CA GLU A 92 12.89 -19.71 1.92
C GLU A 92 12.16 -18.66 1.08
N THR A 93 11.26 -19.12 0.20
CA THR A 93 10.45 -18.29 -0.70
C THR A 93 9.84 -17.09 0.02
N ILE A 94 9.94 -15.91 -0.59
CA ILE A 94 9.17 -14.73 -0.16
C ILE A 94 7.79 -14.83 -0.80
N ASN A 95 6.72 -14.80 -0.02
CA ASN A 95 5.35 -14.93 -0.54
C ASN A 95 4.67 -13.59 -0.76
N CYS A 96 5.03 -12.58 0.02
CA CYS A 96 4.30 -11.32 0.08
C CYS A 96 5.18 -10.16 0.51
N VAL A 97 4.78 -8.96 0.11
CA VAL A 97 5.44 -7.70 0.45
C VAL A 97 4.41 -6.59 0.67
N ALA A 98 4.64 -5.73 1.66
CA ALA A 98 3.81 -4.57 1.93
C ALA A 98 4.65 -3.36 2.33
N PHE A 99 4.40 -2.21 1.71
CA PHE A 99 5.03 -0.96 2.09
C PHE A 99 4.31 -0.32 3.27
N HIS A 100 5.09 0.22 4.20
CA HIS A 100 4.55 1.10 5.21
C HIS A 100 4.03 2.40 4.54
N PRO A 101 2.83 2.89 4.91
CA PRO A 101 2.20 4.02 4.22
C PRO A 101 2.88 5.38 4.41
N ILE A 102 3.60 5.55 5.53
CA ILE A 102 4.32 6.79 5.83
C ILE A 102 5.83 6.62 5.66
N PHE A 103 6.45 5.79 6.51
CA PHE A 103 7.90 5.56 6.58
C PHE A 103 8.50 4.81 5.39
N SER A 104 9.83 4.87 5.25
CA SER A 104 10.67 4.15 4.27
C SER A 104 10.76 2.64 4.54
N SER A 105 9.79 2.07 5.25
CA SER A 105 9.82 0.69 5.71
C SER A 105 8.99 -0.22 4.80
N ILE A 106 9.46 -1.45 4.57
CA ILE A 106 8.77 -2.49 3.82
C ILE A 106 8.81 -3.81 4.61
N ALA A 107 7.68 -4.50 4.70
CA ALA A 107 7.57 -5.83 5.27
C ALA A 107 7.59 -6.90 4.18
N SER A 108 8.28 -8.01 4.41
CA SER A 108 8.21 -9.22 3.58
C SER A 108 7.91 -10.45 4.43
N GLY A 109 6.96 -11.28 3.98
CA GLY A 109 6.62 -12.56 4.62
C GLY A 109 7.12 -13.74 3.79
N SER A 110 7.52 -14.82 4.47
CA SER A 110 8.18 -15.97 3.83
C SER A 110 7.71 -17.32 4.35
N ASP A 111 7.98 -18.35 3.55
CA ASP A 111 7.93 -19.77 3.90
C ASP A 111 8.88 -20.14 5.05
N ASP A 112 9.84 -19.28 5.43
CA ASP A 112 10.70 -19.47 6.60
C ASP A 112 10.02 -19.12 7.94
N TYR A 113 8.72 -18.81 7.89
CA TYR A 113 7.82 -18.51 9.02
C TYR A 113 8.09 -17.14 9.66
N THR A 114 8.95 -16.32 9.05
CA THR A 114 9.31 -15.01 9.55
C THR A 114 8.72 -13.90 8.69
N ILE A 115 8.59 -12.73 9.31
CA ILE A 115 8.38 -11.47 8.61
C ILE A 115 9.66 -10.66 8.79
N LYS A 116 10.18 -10.08 7.71
CA LYS A 116 11.33 -9.17 7.78
C LYS A 116 10.90 -7.76 7.43
N ILE A 117 11.42 -6.81 8.18
CA ILE A 117 11.21 -5.39 8.00
C ILE A 117 12.51 -4.79 7.49
N TRP A 118 12.42 -4.04 6.40
CA TRP A 118 13.56 -3.45 5.71
C TRP A 118 13.35 -1.97 5.51
N ASP A 119 14.44 -1.21 5.52
CA ASP A 119 14.45 0.14 4.98
C ASP A 119 14.71 0.04 3.47
N TRP A 120 13.74 0.44 2.65
CA TRP A 120 13.88 0.36 1.18
C TRP A 120 14.70 1.52 0.58
N GLU A 121 14.95 2.60 1.32
CA GLU A 121 15.82 3.70 0.89
C GLU A 121 17.30 3.31 1.08
N LEU A 122 17.63 2.83 2.29
CA LEU A 122 18.97 2.41 2.70
C LEU A 122 19.33 1.02 2.19
N GLY A 123 18.34 0.14 2.02
CA GLY A 123 18.56 -1.25 1.63
C GLY A 123 19.05 -2.12 2.77
N GLU A 124 18.62 -1.84 4.00
CA GLU A 124 19.07 -2.52 5.21
C GLU A 124 17.93 -3.31 5.87
N LEU A 125 18.29 -4.42 6.52
CA LEU A 125 17.36 -5.19 7.35
C LEU A 125 17.22 -4.51 8.71
N GLU A 126 16.03 -4.01 9.03
CA GLU A 126 15.74 -3.38 10.31
C GLU A 126 15.39 -4.42 11.39
N LYS A 127 14.52 -5.39 11.04
CA LYS A 127 13.99 -6.34 12.02
C LYS A 127 13.60 -7.67 11.40
N THR A 128 13.71 -8.74 12.20
CA THR A 128 13.09 -10.04 11.92
C THR A 128 12.05 -10.34 12.99
N ILE A 129 10.79 -10.42 12.58
CA ILE A 129 9.64 -10.72 13.44
C ILE A 129 9.38 -12.23 13.35
N LYS A 130 9.25 -12.86 14.52
CA LYS A 130 8.94 -14.28 14.66
C LYS A 130 7.65 -14.43 15.47
N GLY A 131 6.85 -15.44 15.13
CA GLY A 131 5.68 -15.81 15.92
C GLY A 131 4.65 -16.63 15.17
N HIS A 132 4.67 -16.63 13.83
CA HIS A 132 3.98 -17.65 13.05
C HIS A 132 4.70 -19.00 13.16
N THR A 133 3.91 -20.08 13.05
CA THR A 133 4.43 -21.46 13.17
C THR A 133 4.53 -22.19 11.83
N ARG A 134 4.03 -21.57 10.75
CA ARG A 134 4.12 -22.03 9.36
C ARG A 134 4.29 -20.84 8.44
N ALA A 135 4.36 -21.09 7.12
CA ALA A 135 4.58 -20.10 6.08
C ALA A 135 3.69 -18.85 6.26
N VAL A 136 4.30 -17.67 6.17
CA VAL A 136 3.59 -16.39 6.11
C VAL A 136 3.21 -16.17 4.65
N LEU A 137 1.91 -16.12 4.38
CA LEU A 137 1.38 -16.09 3.01
C LEU A 137 1.05 -14.68 2.53
N ASP A 138 0.65 -13.79 3.43
CA ASP A 138 0.35 -12.40 3.08
C ASP A 138 0.61 -11.45 4.26
N VAL A 139 0.92 -10.21 3.93
CA VAL A 139 1.12 -9.10 4.87
C VAL A 139 0.49 -7.83 4.31
N ASP A 140 -0.06 -6.98 5.17
CA ASP A 140 -0.59 -5.68 4.75
C ASP A 140 -0.46 -4.66 5.89
N TYR A 141 -0.23 -3.40 5.53
CA TYR A 141 -0.21 -2.28 6.48
C TYR A 141 -1.51 -1.50 6.40
N GLY A 142 -2.06 -1.16 7.56
CA GLY A 142 -3.28 -0.39 7.69
C GLY A 142 -3.69 -0.32 9.16
N GLY A 143 -4.88 0.17 9.46
CA GLY A 143 -5.37 0.23 10.84
C GLY A 143 -6.16 1.50 11.13
N PRO A 144 -6.59 1.68 12.39
CA PRO A 144 -7.35 2.85 12.80
C PRO A 144 -6.54 4.15 12.63
N ARG A 145 -7.25 5.27 12.46
CA ARG A 145 -6.65 6.58 12.19
C ARG A 145 -5.53 6.92 13.18
N GLY A 146 -4.31 7.07 12.65
CA GLY A 146 -3.13 7.47 13.43
C GLY A 146 -2.32 6.32 14.04
N GLY A 147 -2.79 5.07 13.93
CA GLY A 147 -2.05 3.86 14.34
C GLY A 147 -1.99 2.85 13.21
N TYR A 148 -0.88 2.82 12.48
CA TYR A 148 -0.65 1.78 11.48
C TYR A 148 -0.22 0.51 12.18
N LEU A 149 -0.95 -0.56 11.93
CA LEU A 149 -0.62 -1.92 12.30
C LEU A 149 -0.10 -2.66 11.06
N LEU A 150 0.67 -3.71 11.34
CA LEU A 150 0.98 -4.73 10.35
C LEU A 150 0.07 -5.93 10.62
N ALA A 151 -0.68 -6.36 9.61
CA ALA A 151 -1.39 -7.63 9.65
C ALA A 151 -0.60 -8.68 8.86
N SER A 152 -0.56 -9.90 9.36
CA SER A 152 0.00 -11.05 8.64
C SER A 152 -0.92 -12.25 8.73
N CYS A 153 -0.96 -13.07 7.68
CA CYS A 153 -1.69 -14.32 7.68
C CYS A 153 -0.79 -15.50 7.28
N SER A 154 -1.16 -16.70 7.72
CA SER A 154 -0.27 -17.86 7.62
C SER A 154 -1.02 -19.17 7.33
N SER A 155 -0.24 -20.12 6.85
CA SER A 155 -0.60 -21.54 6.79
C SER A 155 -0.84 -22.20 8.15
N ASP A 156 -0.57 -21.50 9.26
CA ASP A 156 -0.88 -21.93 10.63
C ASP A 156 -2.32 -21.61 11.09
N LEU A 157 -3.18 -21.22 10.15
CA LEU A 157 -4.60 -20.89 10.36
C LEU A 157 -4.84 -19.54 11.07
N THR A 158 -3.78 -18.85 11.48
CA THR A 158 -3.89 -17.62 12.26
C THR A 158 -3.63 -16.38 11.44
N ILE A 159 -4.27 -15.29 11.87
CA ILE A 159 -3.91 -13.93 11.47
C ILE A 159 -3.31 -13.25 12.69
N LYS A 160 -2.19 -12.55 12.53
CA LYS A 160 -1.52 -11.82 13.61
C LYS A 160 -1.49 -10.33 13.30
N LEU A 161 -1.72 -9.54 14.34
CA LEU A 161 -1.58 -8.09 14.32
C LEU A 161 -0.33 -7.71 15.11
N TRP A 162 0.49 -6.88 14.49
CA TRP A 162 1.75 -6.39 15.05
C TRP A 162 1.70 -4.87 15.10
N ASP A 163 2.24 -4.30 16.17
CA ASP A 163 2.30 -2.85 16.35
C ASP A 163 3.70 -2.33 16.04
N PRO A 164 3.93 -1.67 14.88
CA PRO A 164 5.21 -1.05 14.54
C PRO A 164 5.69 -0.01 15.57
N ALA A 165 4.79 0.63 16.31
CA ALA A 165 5.16 1.63 17.32
C ALA A 165 5.66 0.98 18.63
N ASP A 166 5.21 -0.24 18.94
CA ASP A 166 5.68 -1.06 20.07
C ASP A 166 6.57 -2.21 19.57
N ASP A 167 7.59 -1.85 18.79
CA ASP A 167 8.65 -2.77 18.33
C ASP A 167 8.15 -4.01 17.54
N TYR A 168 7.04 -3.87 16.82
CA TYR A 168 6.34 -4.97 16.15
C TYR A 168 5.91 -6.09 17.10
N LYS A 169 5.54 -5.75 18.33
CA LYS A 169 4.95 -6.70 19.28
C LYS A 169 3.64 -7.25 18.73
N ASN A 170 3.42 -8.56 18.92
CA ASN A 170 2.13 -9.17 18.61
C ASN A 170 1.08 -8.66 19.60
N ILE A 171 0.18 -7.78 19.14
CA ILE A 171 -0.91 -7.26 19.97
C ILE A 171 -2.11 -8.21 19.97
N ARG A 172 -2.25 -9.03 18.92
CA ARG A 172 -3.37 -9.96 18.79
C ARG A 172 -3.06 -11.11 17.83
N THR A 173 -3.67 -12.26 18.15
CA THR A 173 -3.79 -13.40 17.24
C THR A 173 -5.28 -13.68 17.03
N LEU A 174 -5.72 -13.72 15.78
CA LEU A 174 -7.11 -13.95 15.37
C LEU A 174 -7.26 -15.40 14.88
N PRO A 175 -7.79 -16.31 15.72
CA PRO A 175 -8.18 -17.64 15.28
C PRO A 175 -9.57 -17.62 14.65
N GLY A 176 -9.82 -18.50 13.69
CA GLY A 176 -11.19 -18.79 13.24
C GLY A 176 -11.31 -19.45 11.88
N HIS A 177 -10.33 -19.28 11.00
CA HIS A 177 -10.28 -20.08 9.77
C HIS A 177 -9.91 -21.54 10.07
N ASP A 178 -10.49 -22.47 9.31
CA ASP A 178 -10.30 -23.91 9.50
C ASP A 178 -9.19 -24.48 8.59
N HIS A 179 -8.63 -23.64 7.72
CA HIS A 179 -7.51 -23.97 6.86
C HIS A 179 -6.63 -22.73 6.62
N SER A 180 -5.44 -22.96 6.04
CA SER A 180 -4.47 -21.94 5.59
C SER A 180 -5.11 -20.65 5.08
N VAL A 181 -4.70 -19.52 5.67
CA VAL A 181 -5.14 -18.18 5.28
C VAL A 181 -4.16 -17.63 4.24
N SER A 182 -4.63 -17.36 3.03
CA SER A 182 -3.79 -17.03 1.88
C SER A 182 -3.67 -15.55 1.57
N ALA A 183 -4.66 -14.73 1.94
CA ALA A 183 -4.58 -13.28 1.73
C ALA A 183 -5.18 -12.51 2.91
N ILE A 184 -4.67 -11.31 3.13
CA ILE A 184 -5.11 -10.39 4.19
C ILE A 184 -5.04 -8.94 3.70
N ARG A 185 -6.11 -8.16 3.90
CA ARG A 185 -6.13 -6.73 3.57
C ARG A 185 -6.88 -5.92 4.62
N PHE A 186 -6.37 -4.74 4.94
CA PHE A 186 -7.17 -3.76 5.67
C PHE A 186 -8.26 -3.21 4.75
N ILE A 187 -9.49 -3.14 5.26
CA ILE A 187 -10.60 -2.51 4.55
C ILE A 187 -10.58 -1.01 4.89
N PRO A 188 -10.37 -0.11 3.91
CA PRO A 188 -10.45 1.32 4.13
C PRO A 188 -11.79 1.74 4.72
N SER A 189 -11.82 2.66 5.69
CA SER A 189 -13.02 3.43 5.98
C SER A 189 -13.04 4.60 4.99
N GLY A 190 -14.01 4.65 4.08
CA GLY A 190 -14.21 5.76 3.13
C GLY A 190 -14.49 7.13 3.76
N ALA A 191 -14.15 7.36 5.03
CA ALA A 191 -14.31 8.63 5.71
C ALA A 191 -13.32 9.68 5.19
N ALA A 192 -13.83 10.88 4.94
CA ALA A 192 -13.08 12.02 4.42
C ALA A 192 -11.83 12.30 5.26
N GLY A 193 -10.65 12.12 4.67
CA GLY A 193 -9.35 12.49 5.24
C GLY A 193 -8.40 11.33 5.59
N ALA A 194 -8.79 10.07 5.40
CA ALA A 194 -7.85 8.94 5.54
C ALA A 194 -8.32 7.69 4.76
N PRO A 195 -8.05 7.59 3.43
CA PRO A 195 -8.45 6.46 2.59
C PRO A 195 -7.77 5.12 2.95
N SER A 196 -7.00 5.07 4.04
CA SER A 196 -6.34 3.89 4.59
C SER A 196 -6.69 3.61 6.06
N SER A 197 -7.54 4.44 6.69
CA SER A 197 -7.96 4.25 8.07
C SER A 197 -9.07 3.20 8.11
N GLY A 198 -8.76 1.97 8.47
CA GLY A 198 -9.72 0.86 8.54
C GLY A 198 -9.72 0.21 9.92
N THR A 199 -10.88 0.07 10.55
CA THR A 199 -11.03 -0.80 11.74
C THR A 199 -11.33 -2.24 11.35
N LEU A 200 -11.59 -2.49 10.06
CA LEU A 200 -11.93 -3.79 9.53
C LEU A 200 -10.77 -4.38 8.73
N LEU A 201 -10.66 -5.70 8.80
CA LEU A 201 -9.68 -6.50 8.08
C LEU A 201 -10.44 -7.62 7.36
N VAL A 202 -10.04 -7.94 6.13
CA VAL A 202 -10.58 -9.10 5.40
C VAL A 202 -9.49 -10.12 5.14
N SER A 203 -9.82 -11.39 5.37
CA SER A 203 -8.96 -12.53 5.06
C SER A 203 -9.61 -13.49 4.08
N ALA A 204 -8.79 -14.16 3.28
CA ALA A 204 -9.16 -15.24 2.37
C ALA A 204 -8.47 -16.55 2.77
N SER A 205 -9.17 -17.67 2.64
CA SER A 205 -8.68 -18.95 3.14
C SER A 205 -8.99 -20.14 2.23
N ARG A 206 -8.22 -21.21 2.43
CA ARG A 206 -8.45 -22.54 1.84
C ARG A 206 -9.71 -23.22 2.37
N ASP A 207 -10.27 -22.74 3.47
CA ASP A 207 -11.58 -23.19 3.95
C ASP A 207 -12.77 -22.69 3.10
N LYS A 208 -12.47 -22.01 1.98
CA LYS A 208 -13.44 -21.50 0.98
C LYS A 208 -14.21 -20.26 1.43
N THR A 209 -13.84 -19.68 2.56
CA THR A 209 -14.50 -18.50 3.11
C THR A 209 -13.64 -17.24 2.99
N LEU A 210 -14.31 -16.10 2.91
CA LEU A 210 -13.73 -14.83 3.33
C LEU A 210 -14.23 -14.52 4.75
N ARG A 211 -13.39 -13.92 5.60
CA ARG A 211 -13.81 -13.45 6.92
C ARG A 211 -13.47 -11.98 7.10
N ILE A 212 -14.39 -11.24 7.71
CA ILE A 212 -14.18 -9.85 8.12
C ILE A 212 -13.98 -9.81 9.62
N TRP A 213 -12.94 -9.12 10.06
CA TRP A 213 -12.52 -9.01 11.44
C TRP A 213 -12.55 -7.57 11.86
N ASP A 214 -12.98 -7.32 13.10
CA ASP A 214 -12.76 -6.05 13.74
C ASP A 214 -11.37 -6.07 14.40
N VAL A 215 -10.50 -5.18 13.95
CA VAL A 215 -9.09 -5.08 14.34
C VAL A 215 -8.96 -4.69 15.81
N THR A 216 -9.91 -3.91 16.34
CA THR A 216 -9.87 -3.37 17.72
C THR A 216 -10.23 -4.44 18.73
N THR A 217 -11.27 -5.22 18.47
CA THR A 217 -11.81 -6.25 19.36
C THR A 217 -11.18 -7.62 19.11
N GLY A 218 -10.82 -7.91 17.86
CA GLY A 218 -10.35 -9.22 17.42
C GLY A 218 -11.45 -10.17 16.97
N TYR A 219 -12.71 -9.73 16.96
CA TYR A 219 -13.81 -10.61 16.61
C TYR A 219 -14.00 -10.73 15.11
N CYS A 220 -14.36 -11.95 14.68
CA CYS A 220 -14.87 -12.19 13.35
C CYS A 220 -16.29 -11.63 13.27
N VAL A 221 -16.47 -10.54 12.52
CA VAL A 221 -17.75 -9.83 12.37
C VAL A 221 -18.61 -10.47 11.28
N LYS A 222 -17.99 -10.97 10.20
CA LYS A 222 -18.71 -11.63 9.10
C LYS A 222 -17.94 -12.82 8.57
N THR A 223 -18.65 -13.86 8.17
CA THR A 223 -18.12 -14.98 7.37
C THR A 223 -18.89 -15.00 6.05
N ILE A 224 -18.20 -14.78 4.95
CA ILE A 224 -18.77 -14.73 3.61
C ILE A 224 -18.50 -16.07 2.93
N ASN A 225 -19.60 -16.71 2.53
CA ASN A 225 -19.59 -17.99 1.84
C ASN A 225 -19.96 -17.80 0.36
N GLY A 226 -19.40 -18.63 -0.52
CA GLY A 226 -19.85 -18.69 -1.91
C GLY A 226 -18.83 -19.29 -2.86
N HIS A 227 -17.53 -19.17 -2.57
CA HIS A 227 -16.50 -19.87 -3.34
C HIS A 227 -16.62 -21.39 -3.15
N ALA A 228 -16.40 -22.14 -4.23
CA ALA A 228 -16.48 -23.61 -4.21
C ALA A 228 -15.14 -24.27 -3.84
N GLY A 229 -14.05 -23.51 -3.88
CA GLY A 229 -12.66 -23.94 -3.64
C GLY A 229 -11.87 -22.92 -2.81
N TRP A 230 -10.56 -23.13 -2.73
CA TRP A 230 -9.65 -22.26 -2.00
C TRP A 230 -9.70 -20.83 -2.55
N VAL A 231 -10.02 -19.84 -1.71
CA VAL A 231 -9.93 -18.41 -2.05
C VAL A 231 -8.48 -17.96 -1.96
N ARG A 232 -7.85 -17.63 -3.10
CA ARG A 232 -6.42 -17.31 -3.19
C ARG A 232 -6.11 -15.88 -2.80
N ASP A 233 -6.94 -14.94 -3.23
CA ASP A 233 -6.69 -13.50 -3.05
C ASP A 233 -7.98 -12.72 -2.80
N VAL A 234 -7.84 -11.55 -2.19
CA VAL A 234 -8.92 -10.61 -1.92
C VAL A 234 -8.41 -9.17 -1.99
N CYS A 235 -9.19 -8.29 -2.62
CA CYS A 235 -8.91 -6.86 -2.74
C CYS A 235 -10.14 -6.03 -2.35
N PRO A 236 -10.05 -5.18 -1.31
CA PRO A 236 -11.12 -4.24 -0.98
C PRO A 236 -11.14 -3.05 -1.94
N SER A 237 -12.31 -2.42 -2.07
CA SER A 237 -12.46 -1.14 -2.76
C SER A 237 -11.98 0.02 -1.89
N ILE A 238 -11.65 1.15 -2.53
CA ILE A 238 -11.09 2.33 -1.86
C ILE A 238 -12.05 2.99 -0.86
N ASP A 239 -13.36 2.80 -1.02
CA ASP A 239 -14.39 3.25 -0.08
C ASP A 239 -14.70 2.22 1.03
N GLY A 240 -14.13 1.01 0.92
CA GLY A 240 -14.37 -0.10 1.84
C GLY A 240 -15.73 -0.77 1.70
N ARG A 241 -16.51 -0.46 0.66
CA ARG A 241 -17.85 -1.03 0.47
C ARG A 241 -17.84 -2.40 -0.19
N TYR A 242 -16.91 -2.61 -1.13
CA TYR A 242 -16.86 -3.80 -1.96
C TYR A 242 -15.59 -4.59 -1.71
N LEU A 243 -15.67 -5.89 -1.96
CA LEU A 243 -14.52 -6.78 -2.06
C LEU A 243 -14.53 -7.46 -3.43
N VAL A 244 -13.36 -7.72 -3.97
CA VAL A 244 -13.17 -8.68 -5.06
C VAL A 244 -12.31 -9.82 -4.55
N SER A 245 -12.71 -11.05 -4.82
CA SER A 245 -11.93 -12.25 -4.47
C SER A 245 -11.86 -13.22 -5.62
N THR A 246 -10.87 -14.11 -5.56
CA THR A 246 -10.66 -15.13 -6.58
C THR A 246 -9.98 -16.37 -6.03
N GLY A 247 -10.03 -17.50 -6.74
CA GLY A 247 -9.45 -18.74 -6.23
C GLY A 247 -9.44 -19.96 -7.15
N ASP A 248 -9.33 -21.13 -6.53
CA ASP A 248 -9.23 -22.45 -7.18
C ASP A 248 -10.50 -22.85 -7.92
N ASP A 249 -11.64 -22.21 -7.65
CA ASP A 249 -12.89 -22.42 -8.39
C ASP A 249 -12.93 -21.66 -9.73
N MET A 250 -11.83 -21.01 -10.12
CA MET A 250 -11.64 -20.29 -11.38
C MET A 250 -12.57 -19.08 -11.56
N THR A 251 -13.29 -18.68 -10.49
CA THR A 251 -14.18 -17.52 -10.51
C THR A 251 -13.51 -16.29 -9.92
N VAL A 252 -13.91 -15.12 -10.43
CA VAL A 252 -13.70 -13.85 -9.73
C VAL A 252 -15.07 -13.40 -9.21
N ARG A 253 -15.16 -12.97 -7.97
CA ARG A 253 -16.42 -12.58 -7.33
C ARG A 253 -16.34 -11.18 -6.75
N LEU A 254 -17.39 -10.39 -7.01
CA LEU A 254 -17.60 -9.07 -6.42
C LEU A 254 -18.63 -9.19 -5.30
N TRP A 255 -18.32 -8.64 -4.13
CA TRP A 255 -19.14 -8.70 -2.92
C TRP A 255 -19.46 -7.28 -2.45
N ASP A 256 -20.70 -7.03 -2.05
CA ASP A 256 -21.06 -5.82 -1.30
C ASP A 256 -21.07 -6.17 0.19
N ILE A 257 -20.16 -5.60 0.98
CA ILE A 257 -20.03 -5.92 2.40
C ILE A 257 -20.79 -4.94 3.32
N SER A 258 -21.47 -3.95 2.73
CA SER A 258 -22.34 -3.04 3.48
C SER A 258 -23.63 -3.71 3.97
N VAL A 259 -24.03 -4.82 3.36
CA VAL A 259 -25.20 -5.61 3.76
C VAL A 259 -24.84 -6.63 4.85
N PRO A 260 -25.76 -6.98 5.78
CA PRO A 260 -25.51 -7.93 6.86
C PRO A 260 -24.95 -9.28 6.39
N ASP A 261 -25.56 -9.88 5.36
CA ASP A 261 -25.21 -11.17 4.76
C ASP A 261 -24.78 -10.98 3.30
N PRO A 262 -23.48 -10.80 3.02
CA PRO A 262 -23.00 -10.55 1.66
C PRO A 262 -23.15 -11.78 0.77
N GLU A 263 -23.94 -11.64 -0.29
CA GLU A 263 -23.93 -12.55 -1.43
C GLU A 263 -23.02 -12.02 -2.55
N ALA A 264 -22.64 -12.89 -3.48
CA ALA A 264 -21.85 -12.49 -4.64
C ALA A 264 -22.71 -11.60 -5.55
N LYS A 265 -22.48 -10.28 -5.53
CA LYS A 265 -23.12 -9.30 -6.40
C LYS A 265 -22.91 -9.64 -7.87
N GLN A 266 -21.71 -10.09 -8.21
CA GLN A 266 -21.39 -10.58 -9.54
C GLN A 266 -20.37 -11.72 -9.45
N THR A 267 -20.58 -12.76 -10.26
CA THR A 267 -19.58 -13.80 -10.51
C THR A 267 -19.11 -13.72 -11.95
N MET A 268 -17.81 -13.65 -12.13
CA MET A 268 -17.13 -13.55 -13.42
C MET A 268 -16.54 -14.91 -13.78
N PHE A 269 -16.91 -15.40 -14.95
CA PHE A 269 -16.46 -16.67 -15.51
C PHE A 269 -15.64 -16.41 -16.77
N GLY A 270 -14.57 -17.18 -16.96
CA GLY A 270 -13.81 -17.15 -18.20
C GLY A 270 -12.40 -17.68 -18.09
N HIS A 271 -11.77 -17.65 -16.90
CA HIS A 271 -10.48 -18.29 -16.71
C HIS A 271 -10.59 -19.81 -16.88
N GLU A 272 -9.55 -20.41 -17.47
CA GLU A 272 -9.50 -21.84 -17.78
C GLU A 272 -8.71 -22.64 -16.72
N HIS A 273 -8.18 -21.93 -15.72
CA HIS A 273 -7.46 -22.52 -14.61
C HIS A 273 -7.63 -21.65 -13.35
N VAL A 274 -7.19 -22.17 -12.20
CA VAL A 274 -7.06 -21.48 -10.90
C VAL A 274 -6.59 -20.03 -11.05
N ASN A 275 -7.33 -19.12 -10.41
CA ASN A 275 -6.98 -17.71 -10.35
C ASN A 275 -6.13 -17.46 -9.10
N GLU A 276 -4.99 -16.78 -9.28
CA GLU A 276 -4.01 -16.57 -8.20
C GLU A 276 -4.15 -15.19 -7.57
N CYS A 277 -4.51 -14.17 -8.34
CA CYS A 277 -4.54 -12.78 -7.87
C CYS A 277 -5.70 -11.99 -8.49
N CYS A 278 -6.18 -10.98 -7.77
CA CYS A 278 -7.22 -10.07 -8.24
C CYS A 278 -7.04 -8.66 -7.68
N THR A 279 -7.51 -7.65 -8.41
CA THR A 279 -7.42 -6.26 -7.97
C THR A 279 -8.54 -5.41 -8.57
N ILE A 280 -8.98 -4.40 -7.82
CA ILE A 280 -9.97 -3.42 -8.28
C ILE A 280 -9.25 -2.26 -8.95
N ALA A 281 -9.73 -1.83 -10.11
CA ALA A 281 -9.14 -0.71 -10.83
C ALA A 281 -9.38 0.62 -10.08
N PRO A 282 -8.34 1.45 -9.88
CA PRO A 282 -8.53 2.77 -9.32
C PRO A 282 -9.25 3.68 -10.33
N PRO A 283 -9.96 4.74 -9.87
CA PRO A 283 -10.67 5.66 -10.75
C PRO A 283 -9.82 6.30 -11.85
N SER A 284 -8.50 6.46 -11.63
CA SER A 284 -7.56 6.96 -12.64
C SER A 284 -7.51 6.10 -13.92
N THR A 285 -7.92 4.83 -13.82
CA THR A 285 -7.96 3.85 -14.91
C THR A 285 -9.23 3.96 -15.76
N TYR A 286 -10.31 4.53 -15.21
CA TYR A 286 -11.65 4.48 -15.82
C TYR A 286 -11.70 5.11 -17.21
N LYS A 287 -10.92 6.17 -17.46
CA LYS A 287 -10.83 6.80 -18.79
C LYS A 287 -10.30 5.87 -19.89
N TYR A 288 -9.52 4.85 -19.54
CA TYR A 288 -8.95 3.91 -20.50
C TYR A 288 -9.86 2.68 -20.70
N LEU A 289 -10.57 2.24 -19.66
CA LEU A 289 -11.43 1.06 -19.72
C LEU A 289 -12.88 1.36 -20.11
N ALA A 290 -13.39 2.56 -19.83
CA ALA A 290 -14.76 2.94 -20.14
C ALA A 290 -15.11 2.82 -21.64
N PRO A 291 -14.24 3.23 -22.60
CA PRO A 291 -14.51 3.01 -24.02
C PRO A 291 -14.66 1.53 -24.38
N LEU A 292 -13.85 0.66 -23.77
CA LEU A 292 -13.90 -0.80 -23.99
C LEU A 292 -15.19 -1.42 -23.48
N ALA A 293 -15.77 -0.86 -22.42
CA ALA A 293 -17.08 -1.24 -21.90
C ALA A 293 -18.26 -0.63 -22.68
N GLY A 294 -18.00 0.14 -23.75
CA GLY A 294 -19.02 0.83 -24.54
C GLY A 294 -19.60 2.09 -23.86
N LEU A 295 -18.93 2.63 -22.84
CA LEU A 295 -19.37 3.82 -22.12
C LEU A 295 -18.87 5.09 -22.81
N LYS A 296 -19.78 6.05 -23.08
CA LYS A 296 -19.45 7.34 -23.70
C LYS A 296 -18.61 8.27 -22.81
N LYS A 297 -18.76 8.12 -21.49
CA LYS A 297 -18.03 8.86 -20.47
C LYS A 297 -17.54 7.89 -19.40
N PRO A 298 -16.36 8.12 -18.81
CA PRO A 298 -15.90 7.30 -17.71
C PRO A 298 -16.85 7.43 -16.51
N PRO A 299 -17.01 6.35 -15.72
CA PRO A 299 -17.70 6.44 -14.43
C PRO A 299 -17.13 7.56 -13.54
N PRO A 300 -17.93 8.15 -12.65
CA PRO A 300 -17.47 9.16 -11.71
C PRO A 300 -16.31 8.63 -10.85
N ALA A 301 -15.40 9.52 -10.44
CA ALA A 301 -14.29 9.15 -9.57
C ALA A 301 -14.73 8.69 -8.16
N SER A 302 -15.96 9.04 -7.76
CA SER A 302 -16.60 8.55 -6.55
C SER A 302 -17.11 7.11 -6.67
N SER A 303 -17.26 6.57 -7.89
CA SER A 303 -17.70 5.20 -8.06
C SER A 303 -16.57 4.22 -7.81
N THR A 304 -16.89 3.16 -7.10
CA THR A 304 -15.95 2.13 -6.66
C THR A 304 -16.36 0.78 -7.24
N ALA A 305 -15.36 -0.04 -7.59
CA ALA A 305 -15.56 -1.37 -8.18
C ALA A 305 -16.24 -1.39 -9.57
N GLU A 306 -15.95 -0.41 -10.43
CA GLU A 306 -16.45 -0.38 -11.82
C GLU A 306 -15.70 -1.33 -12.75
N PHE A 307 -14.39 -1.48 -12.54
CA PHE A 307 -13.53 -2.39 -13.30
C PHE A 307 -12.60 -3.15 -12.38
N MET A 308 -12.25 -4.36 -12.79
CA MET A 308 -11.45 -5.29 -11.99
C MET A 308 -10.49 -6.04 -12.90
N ALA A 309 -9.41 -6.57 -12.34
CA ALA A 309 -8.49 -7.44 -13.05
C ALA A 309 -8.21 -8.71 -12.25
N SER A 310 -7.92 -9.80 -12.94
CA SER A 310 -7.51 -11.08 -12.35
C SER A 310 -6.40 -11.73 -13.14
N GLY A 311 -5.47 -12.38 -12.45
CA GLY A 311 -4.39 -13.18 -13.03
C GLY A 311 -4.57 -14.66 -12.68
N SER A 312 -4.31 -15.54 -13.65
CA SER A 312 -4.56 -16.97 -13.51
C SER A 312 -3.35 -17.82 -13.93
N ARG A 313 -3.40 -19.07 -13.49
CA ARG A 313 -2.52 -20.16 -13.95
C ARG A 313 -2.74 -20.54 -15.42
N ASP A 314 -3.82 -20.05 -16.04
CA ASP A 314 -4.01 -20.12 -17.49
C ASP A 314 -3.08 -19.17 -18.27
N LYS A 315 -2.19 -18.45 -17.56
CA LYS A 315 -1.16 -17.54 -18.10
C LYS A 315 -1.74 -16.24 -18.65
N THR A 316 -3.02 -16.00 -18.44
CA THR A 316 -3.70 -14.79 -18.90
C THR A 316 -4.02 -13.85 -17.73
N ILE A 317 -4.17 -12.57 -18.07
CA ILE A 317 -4.79 -11.58 -17.19
C ILE A 317 -6.09 -11.17 -17.84
N ARG A 318 -7.19 -11.19 -17.09
CA ARG A 318 -8.50 -10.73 -17.58
C ARG A 318 -8.90 -9.44 -16.90
N ILE A 319 -9.47 -8.54 -17.67
CA ILE A 319 -10.06 -7.29 -17.17
C ILE A 319 -11.57 -7.37 -17.35
N TRP A 320 -12.30 -7.00 -16.31
CA TRP A 320 -13.73 -7.17 -16.20
C TRP A 320 -14.43 -5.84 -15.91
N ASP A 321 -15.66 -5.69 -16.39
CA ASP A 321 -16.57 -4.64 -15.91
C ASP A 321 -17.41 -5.12 -14.72
N ALA A 322 -18.05 -4.19 -14.01
CA ALA A 322 -18.92 -4.47 -12.86
C ALA A 322 -20.14 -5.36 -13.20
N ARG A 323 -20.48 -5.52 -14.48
CA ARG A 323 -21.55 -6.42 -14.97
C ARG A 323 -21.04 -7.86 -15.18
N GLY A 324 -19.74 -8.08 -15.02
CA GLY A 324 -19.09 -9.37 -15.18
C GLY A 324 -18.63 -9.68 -16.60
N THR A 325 -18.65 -8.69 -17.50
CA THR A 325 -18.19 -8.84 -18.89
C THR A 325 -16.66 -8.79 -18.91
N CYS A 326 -16.03 -9.79 -19.54
CA CYS A 326 -14.60 -9.75 -19.81
C CYS A 326 -14.32 -8.75 -20.95
N LEU A 327 -13.70 -7.61 -20.62
CA LEU A 327 -13.36 -6.53 -21.56
C LEU A 327 -12.07 -6.82 -22.33
N LEU A 328 -11.05 -7.31 -21.63
CA LEU A 328 -9.74 -7.63 -22.21
C LEU A 328 -9.22 -8.95 -21.66
N THR A 329 -8.51 -9.69 -22.52
CA THR A 329 -7.67 -10.82 -22.12
C THR A 329 -6.24 -10.50 -22.55
N LEU A 330 -5.37 -10.21 -21.59
CA LEU A 330 -3.96 -9.92 -21.83
C LEU A 330 -3.21 -11.24 -21.91
N VAL A 331 -2.78 -11.58 -23.12
CA VAL A 331 -2.00 -12.78 -23.41
C VAL A 331 -0.55 -12.38 -23.57
N GLY A 332 0.35 -13.08 -22.88
CA GLY A 332 1.78 -12.92 -23.11
C GLY A 332 2.66 -13.65 -22.11
N HIS A 333 2.26 -13.78 -20.84
CA HIS A 333 3.00 -14.58 -19.87
C HIS A 333 3.08 -16.05 -20.31
N ASP A 334 4.20 -16.70 -20.03
CA ASP A 334 4.42 -18.11 -20.42
C ASP A 334 4.14 -19.10 -19.30
N ASN A 335 3.83 -18.59 -18.10
CA ASN A 335 3.53 -19.37 -16.91
C ASN A 335 2.52 -18.63 -16.01
N TRP A 336 2.24 -19.18 -14.84
CA TRP A 336 1.22 -18.68 -13.91
C TRP A 336 1.44 -17.22 -13.55
N VAL A 337 0.38 -16.41 -13.62
CA VAL A 337 0.41 -15.00 -13.21
C VAL A 337 0.17 -14.93 -11.70
N ARG A 338 1.17 -14.50 -10.94
CA ARG A 338 1.15 -14.51 -9.47
C ARG A 338 0.65 -13.23 -8.84
N SER A 339 0.90 -12.09 -9.48
CA SER A 339 0.52 -10.80 -8.94
C SER A 339 0.24 -9.81 -10.05
N ILE A 340 -0.75 -8.95 -9.83
CA ILE A 340 -1.15 -7.87 -10.73
C ILE A 340 -1.40 -6.60 -9.92
N LEU A 341 -1.10 -5.44 -10.48
CA LEU A 341 -1.48 -4.15 -9.92
C LEU A 341 -1.69 -3.10 -11.00
N PHE A 342 -2.59 -2.16 -10.73
CA PHE A 342 -2.73 -0.97 -11.56
C PHE A 342 -1.68 0.08 -11.16
N HIS A 343 -1.07 0.68 -12.17
CA HIS A 343 -0.24 1.86 -11.97
C HIS A 343 -1.10 3.00 -11.42
N PRO A 344 -0.65 3.82 -10.45
CA PRO A 344 -1.47 4.88 -9.85
C PRO A 344 -2.02 5.91 -10.86
N SER A 345 -1.31 6.16 -11.96
CA SER A 345 -1.80 7.01 -13.07
C SER A 345 -2.98 6.41 -13.86
N GLY A 346 -3.26 5.12 -13.67
CA GLY A 346 -4.31 4.35 -14.33
C GLY A 346 -3.99 3.93 -15.76
N LYS A 347 -2.89 4.41 -16.35
CA LYS A 347 -2.54 4.08 -17.75
C LYS A 347 -2.03 2.65 -17.92
N TYR A 348 -1.31 2.13 -16.93
CA TYR A 348 -0.65 0.84 -17.03
C TYR A 348 -1.18 -0.17 -16.01
N LEU A 349 -1.08 -1.44 -16.36
CA LEU A 349 -1.16 -2.57 -15.44
C LEU A 349 0.21 -3.25 -15.39
N LEU A 350 0.69 -3.61 -14.21
CA LEU A 350 1.91 -4.38 -14.02
C LEU A 350 1.55 -5.80 -13.56
N SER A 351 2.33 -6.78 -14.01
CA SER A 351 2.13 -8.19 -13.63
C SER A 351 3.43 -8.95 -13.43
N ALA A 352 3.44 -9.84 -12.45
CA ALA A 352 4.55 -10.74 -12.12
C ALA A 352 4.12 -12.20 -12.27
N SER A 353 5.04 -13.06 -12.71
CA SER A 353 4.73 -14.45 -13.06
C SER A 353 5.85 -15.44 -12.73
N ASP A 354 5.48 -16.71 -12.68
CA ASP A 354 6.39 -17.86 -12.63
C ASP A 354 7.26 -17.99 -13.92
N ASP A 355 7.02 -17.18 -14.96
CA ASP A 355 7.92 -17.06 -16.11
C ASP A 355 9.16 -16.19 -15.82
N LYS A 356 9.33 -15.74 -14.57
CA LYS A 356 10.42 -14.88 -14.07
C LYS A 356 10.40 -13.46 -14.63
N THR A 357 9.30 -13.05 -15.26
CA THR A 357 9.17 -11.73 -15.86
C THR A 357 8.23 -10.82 -15.07
N LEU A 358 8.59 -9.53 -15.07
CA LEU A 358 7.68 -8.44 -14.73
C LEU A 358 7.27 -7.76 -16.04
N ARG A 359 5.96 -7.67 -16.30
CA ARG A 359 5.43 -7.07 -17.53
C ARG A 359 4.62 -5.82 -17.24
N CYS A 360 4.64 -4.88 -18.17
CA CYS A 360 3.82 -3.67 -18.14
C CYS A 360 2.92 -3.64 -19.38
N TRP A 361 1.62 -3.44 -19.13
CA TRP A 361 0.57 -3.45 -20.13
C TRP A 361 -0.05 -2.06 -20.24
N ASP A 362 -0.13 -1.49 -21.44
CA ASP A 362 -0.69 -0.17 -21.69
C ASP A 362 -2.19 -0.28 -21.99
N LEU A 363 -3.00 0.17 -21.02
CA LEU A 363 -4.47 0.13 -21.11
C LEU A 363 -5.01 1.20 -22.08
N SER A 364 -4.22 2.20 -22.44
CA SER A 364 -4.58 3.15 -23.50
C SER A 364 -4.41 2.58 -24.91
N GLN A 365 -3.74 1.44 -25.04
CA GLN A 365 -3.51 0.71 -26.28
C GLN A 365 -4.06 -0.71 -26.18
N ASP A 366 -5.31 -0.84 -25.71
CA ASP A 366 -6.05 -2.11 -25.60
C ASP A 366 -5.29 -3.22 -24.85
N GLY A 367 -4.49 -2.82 -23.85
CA GLY A 367 -3.73 -3.76 -23.02
C GLY A 367 -2.48 -4.33 -23.70
N LYS A 368 -1.89 -3.63 -24.68
CA LYS A 368 -0.63 -4.06 -25.30
C LYS A 368 0.50 -4.16 -24.28
N CYS A 369 1.27 -5.26 -24.33
CA CYS A 369 2.51 -5.38 -23.55
C CYS A 369 3.56 -4.40 -24.11
N VAL A 370 3.87 -3.35 -23.35
CA VAL A 370 4.84 -2.31 -23.75
C VAL A 370 6.22 -2.51 -23.14
N LYS A 371 6.32 -3.35 -22.11
CA LYS A 371 7.59 -3.64 -21.46
C LYS A 371 7.59 -5.03 -20.85
N VAL A 372 8.71 -5.72 -21.05
CA VAL A 372 9.04 -6.98 -20.39
C VAL A 372 10.40 -6.79 -19.71
N LEU A 373 10.42 -6.95 -18.40
CA LEU A 373 11.65 -7.12 -17.63
C LEU A 373 11.83 -8.62 -17.39
N ALA A 374 12.74 -9.21 -18.15
CA ALA A 374 13.15 -10.60 -17.97
C ALA A 374 14.25 -10.70 -16.91
N ASP A 375 14.40 -11.91 -16.36
CA ASP A 375 15.45 -12.26 -15.40
C ASP A 375 15.52 -11.31 -14.19
N VAL A 376 14.35 -10.80 -13.77
CA VAL A 376 14.25 -9.96 -12.58
C VAL A 376 14.56 -10.78 -11.34
N HIS A 377 14.10 -12.03 -11.29
CA HIS A 377 14.48 -13.03 -10.29
C HIS A 377 15.15 -14.23 -10.97
N GLU A 378 16.01 -14.94 -10.25
CA GLU A 378 16.65 -16.17 -10.75
C GLU A 378 15.62 -17.32 -10.87
N ARG A 379 14.54 -17.22 -10.08
CA ARG A 379 13.38 -18.11 -10.04
C ARG A 379 12.08 -17.31 -10.17
N PHE A 380 10.95 -17.95 -9.87
CA PHE A 380 9.62 -17.38 -10.03
C PHE A 380 9.41 -16.12 -9.18
N ILE A 381 8.68 -15.15 -9.73
CA ILE A 381 8.27 -13.94 -9.01
C ILE A 381 6.91 -14.21 -8.39
N THR A 382 6.83 -14.15 -7.06
CA THR A 382 5.66 -14.55 -6.27
C THR A 382 4.79 -13.37 -5.89
N CYS A 383 5.37 -12.18 -5.73
CA CYS A 383 4.65 -11.00 -5.28
C CYS A 383 5.21 -9.72 -5.89
N LEU A 384 4.33 -8.74 -6.02
CA LEU A 384 4.60 -7.41 -6.55
C LEU A 384 3.74 -6.40 -5.77
N ARG A 385 4.34 -5.31 -5.29
CA ARG A 385 3.59 -4.22 -4.64
C ARG A 385 4.14 -2.87 -5.07
N TRP A 386 3.23 -1.91 -5.17
CA TRP A 386 3.53 -0.52 -5.44
C TRP A 386 3.53 0.27 -4.13
N ALA A 387 4.49 1.19 -3.96
CA ALA A 387 4.56 2.02 -2.77
C ALA A 387 3.39 3.02 -2.70
N PRO A 388 2.66 3.11 -1.58
CA PRO A 388 1.50 3.99 -1.45
C PRO A 388 1.86 5.45 -1.73
N GLY A 389 0.92 6.19 -2.33
CA GLY A 389 1.11 7.60 -2.67
C GLY A 389 1.19 8.49 -1.44
N ILE A 390 1.86 9.65 -1.57
CA ILE A 390 1.94 10.65 -0.49
C ILE A 390 0.69 11.52 -0.55
N VAL A 391 -0.10 11.48 0.51
CA VAL A 391 -1.23 12.40 0.68
C VAL A 391 -0.69 13.71 1.26
N LYS A 392 -0.63 14.77 0.44
CA LYS A 392 -0.33 16.11 0.95
C LYS A 392 -1.60 16.68 1.55
N ASN A 393 -1.65 16.78 2.87
CA ASN A 393 -2.69 17.59 3.52
C ASN A 393 -2.36 19.04 3.22
N SER A 394 -3.18 19.73 2.43
CA SER A 394 -3.17 21.18 2.38
C SER A 394 -3.34 21.70 3.81
N GLY A 395 -2.39 22.50 4.29
CA GLY A 395 -2.38 23.02 5.66
C GLY A 395 -3.64 23.80 6.01
N PRO A 396 -3.84 24.15 7.30
CA PRO A 396 -4.97 24.95 7.71
C PRO A 396 -4.94 26.28 6.95
N VAL A 397 -6.03 26.61 6.24
CA VAL A 397 -6.21 27.95 5.69
C VAL A 397 -6.22 28.92 6.87
N GLU A 398 -5.27 29.85 6.89
CA GLU A 398 -5.20 30.92 7.88
C GLU A 398 -6.56 31.63 7.92
N ALA A 399 -7.18 31.62 9.10
CA ALA A 399 -8.39 32.39 9.33
C ALA A 399 -7.99 33.86 9.42
N GLU A 400 -8.13 34.60 8.32
CA GLU A 400 -8.14 36.06 8.37
C GLU A 400 -9.32 36.51 9.24
N ASN A 401 -8.99 37.14 10.37
CA ASN A 401 -9.93 37.90 11.17
C ASN A 401 -10.42 39.12 10.36
N GLY A 402 -11.73 39.19 10.10
CA GLY A 402 -12.34 40.34 9.42
C GLY A 402 -13.86 40.36 9.54
N GLU A 403 -14.32 41.13 10.51
CA GLU A 403 -15.60 41.88 10.66
C GLU A 403 -16.95 41.34 10.11
N VAL A 404 -17.96 41.56 10.96
CA VAL A 404 -19.36 41.15 10.82
C VAL A 404 -20.06 41.93 9.68
N GLY A 405 -20.53 41.22 8.65
CA GLY A 405 -21.40 41.79 7.60
C GLY A 405 -22.09 40.73 6.72
N THR A 406 -23.42 40.67 6.84
CA THR A 406 -24.49 40.11 5.97
C THR A 406 -24.27 38.82 5.11
N PRO A 407 -25.26 37.90 5.08
CA PRO A 407 -25.12 36.61 4.41
C PRO A 407 -25.32 36.73 2.90
N THR A 408 -24.23 36.63 2.12
CA THR A 408 -24.31 36.37 0.68
C THR A 408 -24.05 34.88 0.40
N LYS A 409 -24.85 34.34 -0.52
CA LYS A 409 -24.89 32.92 -0.94
C LYS A 409 -23.48 32.37 -1.22
N ARG A 410 -23.00 31.43 -0.39
CA ARG A 410 -21.83 30.61 -0.72
C ARG A 410 -22.26 29.50 -1.67
N ASN A 411 -21.85 29.62 -2.94
CA ASN A 411 -21.80 28.50 -3.87
C ASN A 411 -20.95 27.37 -3.25
N GLY A 412 -21.44 26.14 -3.35
CA GLY A 412 -20.74 24.95 -2.89
C GLY A 412 -19.44 24.75 -3.67
N ALA A 413 -18.32 25.15 -3.07
CA ALA A 413 -17.02 24.70 -3.52
C ALA A 413 -16.86 23.24 -3.07
N GLU A 414 -16.91 22.31 -4.03
CA GLU A 414 -16.45 20.94 -3.82
C GLU A 414 -15.04 21.01 -3.21
N ARG A 415 -14.87 20.41 -2.02
CA ARG A 415 -13.53 20.23 -1.45
C ARG A 415 -12.70 19.45 -2.47
N ALA A 416 -11.70 20.10 -3.04
CA ALA A 416 -10.73 19.45 -3.93
C ALA A 416 -10.18 18.20 -3.23
N ALA A 417 -10.23 17.06 -3.93
CA ALA A 417 -9.64 15.82 -3.42
C ALA A 417 -8.16 16.08 -3.08
N PRO A 418 -7.63 15.50 -2.00
CA PRO A 418 -6.24 15.70 -1.63
C PRO A 418 -5.33 15.26 -2.78
N GLU A 419 -4.34 16.09 -3.12
CA GLU A 419 -3.38 15.78 -4.18
C GLU A 419 -2.47 14.64 -3.71
N VAL A 420 -2.67 13.46 -4.31
CA VAL A 420 -1.87 12.26 -4.00
C VAL A 420 -0.69 12.20 -4.95
N GLN A 421 0.51 12.39 -4.42
CA GLN A 421 1.74 12.30 -5.20
C GLN A 421 2.14 10.83 -5.40
N ILE A 422 2.41 10.45 -6.65
CA ILE A 422 2.84 9.10 -7.02
C ILE A 422 4.29 8.87 -6.53
N ARG A 423 4.49 7.85 -5.68
CA ARG A 423 5.83 7.31 -5.38
C ARG A 423 6.20 6.28 -6.46
N CYS A 424 7.25 6.54 -7.22
CA CYS A 424 7.72 5.68 -8.31
C CYS A 424 8.59 4.53 -7.76
N ILE A 425 8.00 3.70 -6.91
CA ILE A 425 8.70 2.63 -6.22
C ILE A 425 7.84 1.37 -6.27
N ILE A 426 8.45 0.26 -6.67
CA ILE A 426 7.85 -1.07 -6.56
C ILE A 426 8.82 -2.02 -5.88
N ALA A 427 8.26 -3.05 -5.25
CA ALA A 427 9.01 -4.15 -4.69
C ALA A 427 8.52 -5.48 -5.26
N THR A 428 9.45 -6.41 -5.49
CA THR A 428 9.15 -7.78 -5.90
C THR A 428 9.85 -8.79 -4.99
N GLY A 429 9.14 -9.86 -4.65
CA GLY A 429 9.69 -11.02 -3.96
C GLY A 429 9.62 -12.25 -4.87
N GLY A 430 10.46 -13.24 -4.59
CA GLY A 430 10.48 -14.46 -5.39
C GLY A 430 10.95 -15.70 -4.63
N VAL A 431 10.92 -16.82 -5.34
CA VAL A 431 11.38 -18.13 -4.87
C VAL A 431 12.91 -18.18 -4.71
N ASP A 432 13.62 -17.23 -5.29
CA ASP A 432 15.07 -17.06 -5.08
C ASP A 432 15.41 -16.44 -3.71
N GLN A 433 14.42 -16.20 -2.84
CA GLN A 433 14.59 -15.69 -1.47
C GLN A 433 15.06 -14.23 -1.41
N LYS A 434 15.03 -13.52 -2.54
CA LYS A 434 15.50 -12.15 -2.68
C LYS A 434 14.33 -11.19 -2.78
N LEU A 435 14.42 -10.08 -2.07
CA LEU A 435 13.54 -8.93 -2.22
C LEU A 435 14.23 -7.89 -3.10
N ARG A 436 13.57 -7.45 -4.18
CA ARG A 436 14.12 -6.45 -5.10
C ARG A 436 13.31 -5.18 -5.05
N ILE A 437 14.00 -4.05 -4.92
CA ILE A 437 13.40 -2.71 -4.87
C ILE A 437 13.75 -1.98 -6.17
N PHE A 438 12.74 -1.48 -6.86
CA PHE A 438 12.88 -0.64 -8.05
C PHE A 438 12.45 0.78 -7.70
N ALA A 439 13.38 1.73 -7.82
CA ALA A 439 13.16 3.14 -7.51
C ALA A 439 14.05 4.04 -8.40
N ASN A 440 14.24 3.63 -9.65
CA ASN A 440 15.24 4.14 -10.59
C ASN A 440 14.70 5.06 -11.68
#